data_AF-A0A3Q3H1W9-F1
#
_entry.id   AF-A0A3Q3H1W9-F1
#
_cell.length_a   1.000
_cell.length_b   1.000
_cell.length_c   1.000
_cell.angle_alpha   90.00
_cell.angle_beta   90.00
_cell.angle_gamma   90.00
#
_symmetry.space_group_name_H-M   'P 1'
#
loop_
_entity.id
_entity.type
_entity.pdbx_description
1 polymer ?
#
loop_
_entity_poly.entity_id
_entity_poly.type
_entity_poly.pdbx_seq_one_letter_code
_entity_poly.pdbx_strand_id
1 'polypeptide(L)'
;LWAKQLAGPCVRLSRGPRAVFSRVLLLFSLTDTMDEEEMAAGGQNQLFTILLVNSGRLAFPEYTVQRVAKVFRDREDLIRYEASMRALLEVTTEMQGGRWEVALELYTAAKHAWCDHQEELPVFLRSFTAGWAYTRIFSRGVEILQRLRRYEEAVEELRSLLKQRVYCPDSRGRWWDRLALNLHQHLKEPQQAICAIRDGLSDPLVRTGHKLSLHQRALRMKEAAGCRKYRLQLRDLPTVQVQDVRHVTIRGQLFPHEGGTGKSRFLLPATKEGEEDARATVICSVEELCLAHYRKQGFDQGIHGEGSTFSTLFALLTWDVIFMCGIPDVFRNPYQTCPLDLHTDCFYENRKDAFASRVQTLREASAETLRGMLGDAWSSQEGRACSLVSWERFSSVQQAQSLVGCLGGAFLGGIVERMAKDYRHCRGGLPDLVVWNTSDNSYKLVEVKGPNDRLSHKQQIWLDELQKLGADVEVCHVTATGARGDRLE
;
A
#
# COMPACT_ATOMS: atom_id res chain seq x y z
N LEU A 1 -16.82 -16.84 -46.92
CA LEU A 1 -15.82 -16.58 -48.00
C LEU A 1 -15.67 -15.09 -48.27
N TRP A 2 -16.77 -14.34 -48.44
CA TRP A 2 -16.76 -12.88 -48.61
C TRP A 2 -16.00 -12.10 -47.52
N ALA A 3 -16.20 -12.43 -46.24
CA ALA A 3 -15.48 -11.78 -45.13
C ALA A 3 -13.95 -11.95 -45.18
N LYS A 4 -13.44 -13.09 -45.66
CA LYS A 4 -11.98 -13.32 -45.82
C LYS A 4 -11.42 -12.53 -47.01
N GLN A 5 -12.21 -12.33 -48.07
CA GLN A 5 -11.81 -11.51 -49.22
C GLN A 5 -11.76 -10.03 -48.85
N LEU A 6 -12.75 -9.52 -48.09
CA LEU A 6 -12.76 -8.16 -47.55
C LEU A 6 -11.60 -7.87 -46.59
N ALA A 7 -11.26 -8.84 -45.73
CA ALA A 7 -10.19 -8.66 -44.75
C ALA A 7 -8.78 -8.57 -45.37
N GLY A 8 -8.58 -9.12 -46.59
CA GLY A 8 -7.29 -9.14 -47.26
C GLY A 8 -6.24 -10.02 -46.56
N PRO A 9 -4.94 -9.83 -46.87
CA PRO A 9 -3.86 -10.58 -46.23
C PRO A 9 -3.76 -10.25 -44.73
N CYS A 10 -4.07 -11.23 -43.89
CA CYS A 10 -3.93 -11.13 -42.44
C CYS A 10 -2.88 -12.10 -41.92
N VAL A 11 -2.11 -11.66 -40.92
CA VAL A 11 -1.15 -12.49 -40.19
C VAL A 11 -1.58 -12.65 -38.75
N ARG A 12 -1.29 -13.81 -38.17
CA ARG A 12 -1.51 -14.09 -36.75
C ARG A 12 -0.34 -14.92 -36.23
N LEU A 13 0.20 -14.53 -35.09
CA LEU A 13 1.25 -15.29 -34.43
C LEU A 13 0.78 -16.71 -34.08
N SER A 14 1.64 -17.71 -34.32
CA SER A 14 1.36 -19.10 -33.96
C SER A 14 1.25 -19.26 -32.44
N ARG A 15 0.18 -19.92 -31.98
CA ARG A 15 -0.16 -20.05 -30.55
C ARG A 15 0.90 -20.81 -29.74
N GLY A 16 1.47 -21.88 -30.31
CA GLY A 16 2.46 -22.73 -29.63
C GLY A 16 3.73 -21.96 -29.21
N PRO A 17 4.50 -21.39 -30.15
CA PRO A 17 5.68 -20.59 -29.82
C PRO A 17 5.34 -19.39 -28.92
N ARG A 18 4.23 -18.69 -29.19
CA ARG A 18 3.78 -17.58 -28.34
C ARG A 18 3.60 -18.01 -26.88
N ALA A 19 2.97 -19.16 -26.62
CA ALA A 19 2.74 -19.66 -25.26
C ALA A 19 4.04 -20.04 -24.53
N VAL A 20 5.11 -20.40 -25.25
CA VAL A 20 6.44 -20.60 -24.65
C VAL A 20 6.99 -19.27 -24.16
N PHE A 21 7.02 -18.25 -25.04
CA PHE A 21 7.52 -16.92 -24.65
C PHE A 21 6.69 -16.27 -23.55
N SER A 22 5.36 -16.42 -23.55
CA SER A 22 4.51 -15.94 -22.46
C SER A 22 4.89 -16.54 -21.11
N ARG A 23 5.24 -17.84 -21.06
CA ARG A 23 5.72 -18.47 -19.82
C ARG A 23 7.11 -18.02 -19.41
N VAL A 24 8.01 -17.78 -20.37
CA VAL A 24 9.32 -17.18 -20.07
C VAL A 24 9.16 -15.79 -19.46
N LEU A 25 8.25 -14.97 -20.01
CA LEU A 25 7.95 -13.63 -19.48
C LEU A 25 7.27 -13.71 -18.11
N LEU A 26 6.39 -14.68 -17.87
CA LEU A 26 5.80 -14.94 -16.55
C LEU A 26 6.86 -15.28 -15.51
N LEU A 27 7.85 -16.12 -15.86
CA LEU A 27 8.96 -16.46 -14.96
C LEU A 27 9.86 -15.25 -14.66
N PHE A 28 10.02 -14.34 -15.62
CA PHE A 28 10.74 -13.09 -15.43
C PHE A 28 9.98 -12.14 -14.49
N SER A 29 8.65 -12.08 -14.59
CA SER A 29 7.81 -11.15 -13.83
C SER A 29 7.45 -11.62 -12.42
N LEU A 30 7.78 -12.85 -12.00
CA LEU A 30 7.50 -13.30 -10.63
C LEU A 30 8.13 -12.36 -9.59
N THR A 31 9.23 -11.73 -9.97
CA THR A 31 10.01 -10.86 -9.10
C THR A 31 9.59 -9.39 -9.14
N ASP A 32 8.64 -9.04 -10.01
CA ASP A 32 7.99 -7.74 -9.96
C ASP A 32 6.96 -7.74 -8.83
N THR A 33 6.74 -6.60 -8.19
CA THR A 33 5.65 -6.50 -7.22
C THR A 33 4.35 -6.70 -7.99
N MET A 34 3.77 -7.92 -7.92
CA MET A 34 2.59 -8.32 -8.68
C MET A 34 1.35 -7.49 -8.30
N ASP A 35 1.32 -6.23 -8.72
CA ASP A 35 0.10 -5.45 -8.78
C ASP A 35 -0.75 -6.04 -9.91
N GLU A 36 -2.03 -6.20 -9.61
CA GLU A 36 -2.99 -6.91 -10.48
C GLU A 36 -3.09 -6.30 -11.89
N GLU A 37 -2.73 -5.02 -12.00
CA GLU A 37 -2.71 -4.26 -13.24
C GLU A 37 -1.56 -4.71 -14.18
N GLU A 38 -0.44 -5.20 -13.66
CA GLU A 38 0.71 -5.61 -14.47
C GLU A 38 0.48 -6.93 -15.21
N MET A 39 -0.36 -7.81 -14.67
CA MET A 39 -0.76 -9.08 -15.29
C MET A 39 -1.51 -8.87 -16.61
N ALA A 40 -2.18 -7.72 -16.78
CA ALA A 40 -2.95 -7.40 -17.98
C ALA A 40 -2.07 -7.02 -19.19
N ALA A 41 -0.80 -6.62 -18.96
CA ALA A 41 0.09 -6.12 -20.00
C ALA A 41 0.73 -7.21 -20.88
N GLY A 42 0.44 -8.49 -20.63
CA GLY A 42 0.80 -9.60 -21.52
C GLY A 42 2.30 -9.75 -21.83
N GLY A 43 3.18 -9.27 -20.94
CA GLY A 43 4.63 -9.34 -21.12
C GLY A 43 5.30 -8.07 -21.65
N GLN A 44 4.54 -7.01 -21.98
CA GLN A 44 5.07 -5.81 -22.63
C GLN A 44 6.02 -5.02 -21.73
N ASN A 45 5.65 -4.84 -20.46
CA ASN A 45 6.48 -4.12 -19.49
C ASN A 45 7.82 -4.83 -19.27
N GLN A 46 7.81 -6.17 -19.23
CA GLN A 46 9.03 -6.97 -19.06
C GLN A 46 9.99 -6.79 -20.24
N LEU A 47 9.48 -6.77 -21.46
CA LEU A 47 10.30 -6.49 -22.66
C LEU A 47 10.85 -5.07 -22.64
N PHE A 48 10.06 -4.10 -22.18
CA PHE A 48 10.51 -2.71 -22.03
C PHE A 48 11.61 -2.58 -20.96
N THR A 49 11.47 -3.24 -19.82
CA THR A 49 12.51 -3.31 -18.78
C THR A 49 13.82 -3.86 -19.34
N ILE A 50 13.76 -4.99 -20.06
CA ILE A 50 14.94 -5.59 -20.70
C ILE A 50 15.59 -4.61 -21.70
N LEU A 51 14.80 -3.90 -22.49
CA LEU A 51 15.29 -2.89 -23.43
C LEU A 51 15.98 -1.72 -22.71
N LEU A 52 15.41 -1.23 -21.61
CA LEU A 52 15.99 -0.14 -20.83
C LEU A 52 17.31 -0.54 -20.17
N VAL A 53 17.42 -1.78 -19.66
CA VAL A 53 18.70 -2.29 -19.14
C VAL A 53 19.75 -2.38 -20.25
N ASN A 54 19.40 -2.98 -21.39
CA ASN A 54 20.33 -3.16 -22.49
C ASN A 54 20.81 -1.83 -23.11
N SER A 55 20.00 -0.77 -23.00
CA SER A 55 20.38 0.59 -23.42
C SER A 55 21.12 1.38 -22.35
N GLY A 56 21.37 0.79 -21.16
CA GLY A 56 22.05 1.46 -20.04
C GLY A 56 21.20 2.53 -19.34
N ARG A 57 19.90 2.64 -19.68
CA ARG A 57 18.98 3.64 -19.12
C ARG A 57 18.32 3.21 -17.80
N LEU A 58 18.49 1.95 -17.42
CA LEU A 58 17.97 1.39 -16.18
C LEU A 58 19.05 0.52 -15.53
N ALA A 59 19.39 0.84 -14.29
CA ALA A 59 20.30 0.06 -13.47
C ALA A 59 19.54 -0.50 -12.26
N PHE A 60 19.84 -1.74 -11.88
CA PHE A 60 19.26 -2.36 -10.68
C PHE A 60 20.24 -2.27 -9.49
N PRO A 61 19.73 -2.39 -8.24
CA PRO A 61 20.57 -2.56 -7.06
C PRO A 61 21.55 -3.74 -7.21
N GLU A 62 22.71 -3.64 -6.59
CA GLU A 62 23.67 -4.74 -6.53
C GLU A 62 23.31 -5.70 -5.41
N TYR A 63 23.20 -6.99 -5.74
CA TYR A 63 22.96 -8.08 -4.80
C TYR A 63 23.40 -9.41 -5.41
N THR A 64 23.46 -10.46 -4.58
CA THR A 64 23.82 -11.82 -5.03
C THR A 64 22.57 -12.66 -5.22
N VAL A 65 22.43 -13.28 -6.40
CA VAL A 65 21.35 -14.23 -6.68
C VAL A 65 21.68 -15.58 -6.04
N GLN A 66 20.84 -16.04 -5.11
CA GLN A 66 21.00 -17.32 -4.43
C GLN A 66 19.67 -18.08 -4.43
N ARG A 67 19.54 -19.10 -5.30
CA ARG A 67 18.33 -19.93 -5.43
C ARG A 67 18.55 -21.28 -4.74
N VAL A 68 17.69 -21.64 -3.81
CA VAL A 68 17.67 -22.92 -3.09
C VAL A 68 16.35 -23.64 -3.34
N ALA A 69 15.21 -22.99 -3.10
CA ALA A 69 13.90 -23.59 -3.29
C ALA A 69 13.51 -23.72 -4.78
N LYS A 70 12.82 -24.82 -5.11
CA LYS A 70 12.13 -25.02 -6.39
C LYS A 70 10.69 -24.49 -6.26
N VAL A 71 10.43 -23.31 -6.85
CA VAL A 71 9.10 -22.69 -6.85
C VAL A 71 8.09 -23.54 -7.63
N PHE A 72 8.47 -23.99 -8.83
CA PHE A 72 7.66 -24.92 -9.64
C PHE A 72 8.31 -26.28 -9.62
N ARG A 73 7.53 -27.32 -9.30
CA ARG A 73 8.02 -28.70 -9.22
C ARG A 73 8.41 -29.26 -10.58
N ASP A 74 7.57 -28.99 -11.57
CA ASP A 74 7.71 -29.46 -12.94
C ASP A 74 7.02 -28.47 -13.92
N ARG A 75 7.02 -28.85 -15.21
CA ARG A 75 6.37 -28.09 -16.27
C ARG A 75 4.86 -27.94 -16.06
N GLU A 76 4.19 -28.97 -15.57
CA GLU A 76 2.74 -28.96 -15.40
C GLU A 76 2.34 -28.04 -14.24
N ASP A 77 3.20 -27.93 -13.22
CA ASP A 77 3.03 -26.99 -12.11
C ASP A 77 3.03 -25.52 -12.57
N LEU A 78 4.00 -25.17 -13.44
CA LEU A 78 4.05 -23.85 -14.05
C LEU A 78 2.81 -23.57 -14.93
N ILE A 79 2.33 -24.58 -15.66
CA ILE A 79 1.13 -24.43 -16.51
C ILE A 79 -0.13 -24.24 -15.65
N ARG A 80 -0.26 -24.97 -14.54
CA ARG A 80 -1.35 -24.78 -13.59
C ARG A 80 -1.31 -23.39 -12.97
N TYR A 81 -0.12 -22.91 -12.59
CA TYR A 81 0.04 -21.55 -12.09
C TYR A 81 -0.36 -20.50 -13.14
N GLU A 82 0.13 -20.61 -14.37
CA GLU A 82 -0.26 -19.74 -15.49
C GLU A 82 -1.79 -19.72 -15.70
N ALA A 83 -2.42 -20.89 -15.70
CA ALA A 83 -3.87 -21.01 -15.84
C ALA A 83 -4.63 -20.35 -14.68
N SER A 84 -4.16 -20.52 -13.44
CA SER A 84 -4.76 -19.88 -12.26
C SER A 84 -4.64 -18.35 -12.29
N MET A 85 -3.51 -17.82 -12.75
CA MET A 85 -3.31 -16.37 -12.90
C MET A 85 -4.20 -15.79 -14.01
N ARG A 86 -4.38 -16.53 -15.12
CA ARG A 86 -5.32 -16.14 -16.18
C ARG A 86 -6.76 -16.09 -15.65
N ALA A 87 -7.20 -17.11 -14.93
CA ALA A 87 -8.54 -17.15 -14.33
C ALA A 87 -8.75 -15.96 -13.35
N LEU A 88 -7.73 -15.63 -12.55
CA LEU A 88 -7.77 -14.46 -11.67
C LEU A 88 -7.92 -13.15 -12.43
N LEU A 89 -7.18 -12.99 -13.54
CA LEU A 89 -7.27 -11.81 -14.39
C LEU A 89 -8.67 -11.69 -15.02
N GLU A 90 -9.19 -12.77 -15.60
CA GLU A 90 -10.53 -12.81 -16.21
C GLU A 90 -11.62 -12.41 -15.21
N VAL A 91 -11.62 -13.00 -14.01
CA VAL A 91 -12.55 -12.63 -12.94
C VAL A 91 -12.44 -11.13 -12.60
N THR A 92 -11.22 -10.63 -12.45
CA THR A 92 -10.97 -9.23 -12.07
C THR A 92 -11.41 -8.25 -13.17
N THR A 93 -11.16 -8.57 -14.44
CA THR A 93 -11.58 -7.74 -15.58
C THR A 93 -13.10 -7.64 -15.67
N GLU A 94 -13.82 -8.74 -15.46
CA GLU A 94 -15.29 -8.72 -15.46
C GLU A 94 -15.86 -7.91 -14.29
N MET A 95 -15.24 -7.99 -13.11
CA MET A 95 -15.58 -7.15 -11.95
C MET A 95 -15.38 -5.65 -12.25
N GLN A 96 -14.24 -5.27 -12.84
CA GLN A 96 -13.96 -3.88 -13.22
C GLN A 96 -14.95 -3.36 -14.29
N GLY A 97 -15.37 -4.24 -15.20
CA GLY A 97 -16.41 -3.96 -16.19
C GLY A 97 -17.83 -3.92 -15.62
N GLY A 98 -18.03 -4.19 -14.34
CA GLY A 98 -19.34 -4.23 -13.68
C GLY A 98 -20.23 -5.40 -14.10
N ARG A 99 -19.68 -6.44 -14.74
CA ARG A 99 -20.39 -7.63 -15.23
C ARG A 99 -20.36 -8.73 -14.15
N TRP A 100 -21.10 -8.51 -13.07
CA TRP A 100 -21.04 -9.31 -11.84
C TRP A 100 -21.51 -10.75 -12.02
N GLU A 101 -22.50 -10.98 -12.87
CA GLU A 101 -23.03 -12.31 -13.17
C GLU A 101 -22.00 -13.16 -13.94
N VAL A 102 -21.30 -12.58 -14.91
CA VAL A 102 -20.22 -13.25 -15.63
C VAL A 102 -19.04 -13.53 -14.71
N ALA A 103 -18.67 -12.55 -13.87
CA ALA A 103 -17.63 -12.74 -12.86
C ALA A 103 -17.95 -13.88 -11.89
N LEU A 104 -19.22 -14.03 -11.51
CA LEU A 104 -19.72 -15.12 -10.66
C LEU A 104 -19.59 -16.49 -11.34
N GLU A 105 -19.92 -16.61 -12.62
CA GLU A 105 -19.74 -17.85 -13.40
C GLU A 105 -18.27 -18.27 -13.45
N LEU A 106 -17.38 -17.31 -13.76
CA LEU A 106 -15.92 -17.53 -13.81
C LEU A 106 -15.37 -17.94 -12.43
N TYR A 107 -15.77 -17.26 -11.37
CA TYR A 107 -15.41 -17.62 -9.99
C TYR A 107 -15.88 -19.03 -9.63
N THR A 108 -17.11 -19.39 -10.00
CA THR A 108 -17.67 -20.72 -9.69
C THR A 108 -16.92 -21.81 -10.44
N ALA A 109 -16.61 -21.59 -11.73
CA ALA A 109 -15.80 -22.51 -12.52
C ALA A 109 -14.39 -22.69 -11.92
N ALA A 110 -13.75 -21.59 -11.49
CA ALA A 110 -12.44 -21.64 -10.83
C ALA A 110 -12.49 -22.40 -9.49
N LYS A 111 -13.56 -22.22 -8.71
CA LYS A 111 -13.78 -22.93 -7.43
C LYS A 111 -13.91 -24.44 -7.63
N HIS A 112 -14.59 -24.89 -8.69
CA HIS A 112 -14.69 -26.32 -9.01
C HIS A 112 -13.39 -26.91 -9.57
N ALA A 113 -12.57 -26.11 -10.25
CA ALA A 113 -11.30 -26.55 -10.81
C ALA A 113 -10.19 -26.69 -9.75
N TRP A 114 -10.33 -26.04 -8.59
CA TRP A 114 -9.30 -26.04 -7.56
C TRP A 114 -9.28 -27.36 -6.78
N CYS A 115 -8.09 -27.96 -6.65
CA CYS A 115 -7.82 -29.10 -5.80
C CYS A 115 -6.68 -28.75 -4.84
N ASP A 116 -6.89 -28.97 -3.55
CA ASP A 116 -5.97 -28.52 -2.51
C ASP A 116 -4.64 -29.31 -2.56
N HIS A 117 -3.53 -28.58 -2.69
CA HIS A 117 -2.19 -29.14 -2.65
C HIS A 117 -1.36 -28.28 -1.69
N GLN A 118 -1.02 -28.83 -0.53
CA GLN A 118 -0.20 -28.11 0.43
C GLN A 118 1.22 -27.95 -0.10
N GLU A 119 1.76 -26.73 -0.03
CA GLU A 119 3.10 -26.41 -0.52
C GLU A 119 4.00 -25.92 0.61
N GLU A 120 5.12 -26.60 0.79
CA GLU A 120 6.16 -26.30 1.79
C GLU A 120 7.11 -25.19 1.28
N LEU A 121 6.56 -24.08 0.80
CA LEU A 121 7.33 -22.90 0.41
C LEU A 121 7.24 -21.82 1.50
N PRO A 122 8.31 -21.02 1.72
CA PRO A 122 8.23 -19.78 2.46
C PRO A 122 7.13 -18.88 1.89
N VAL A 123 6.47 -18.08 2.73
CA VAL A 123 5.29 -17.28 2.34
C VAL A 123 5.56 -16.39 1.11
N PHE A 124 6.76 -15.82 1.00
CA PHE A 124 7.18 -14.97 -0.12
C PHE A 124 7.43 -15.70 -1.45
N LEU A 125 7.57 -17.03 -1.42
CA LEU A 125 7.58 -17.86 -2.63
C LEU A 125 6.23 -18.53 -2.86
N ARG A 126 5.49 -18.81 -1.78
CA ARG A 126 4.16 -19.42 -1.84
C ARG A 126 3.15 -18.53 -2.59
N SER A 127 3.41 -17.23 -2.70
CA SER A 127 2.67 -16.31 -3.57
C SER A 127 2.71 -16.68 -5.07
N PHE A 128 3.70 -17.45 -5.50
CA PHE A 128 3.90 -17.86 -6.91
C PHE A 128 3.34 -19.26 -7.20
N THR A 129 2.25 -19.62 -6.53
CA THR A 129 1.67 -20.96 -6.55
C THR A 129 0.22 -20.90 -6.96
N ALA A 130 -0.30 -21.97 -7.57
CA ALA A 130 -1.68 -22.01 -8.02
C ALA A 130 -2.65 -21.80 -6.85
N GLY A 131 -2.39 -22.40 -5.69
CA GLY A 131 -3.24 -22.26 -4.50
C GLY A 131 -3.33 -20.83 -3.99
N TRP A 132 -2.27 -20.04 -4.10
CA TRP A 132 -2.33 -18.62 -3.77
C TRP A 132 -3.21 -17.84 -4.75
N ALA A 133 -3.08 -18.10 -6.05
CA ALA A 133 -3.92 -17.46 -7.07
C ALA A 133 -5.41 -17.82 -6.89
N TYR A 134 -5.75 -19.09 -6.67
CA TYR A 134 -7.12 -19.50 -6.38
C TYR A 134 -7.67 -18.89 -5.10
N THR A 135 -6.87 -18.80 -4.03
CA THR A 135 -7.29 -18.11 -2.80
C THR A 135 -7.61 -16.63 -3.04
N ARG A 136 -6.87 -15.96 -3.94
CA ARG A 136 -7.21 -14.60 -4.39
C ARG A 136 -8.52 -14.57 -5.17
N ILE A 137 -8.75 -15.53 -6.08
CA ILE A 137 -10.02 -15.68 -6.81
C ILE A 137 -11.19 -15.83 -5.82
N PHE A 138 -11.02 -16.64 -4.77
CA PHE A 138 -12.05 -16.83 -3.74
C PHE A 138 -12.31 -15.55 -2.93
N SER A 139 -11.25 -14.80 -2.61
CA SER A 139 -11.41 -13.47 -2.00
C SER A 139 -12.17 -12.51 -2.91
N ARG A 140 -12.00 -12.58 -4.24
CA ARG A 140 -12.81 -11.83 -5.22
C ARG A 140 -14.24 -12.35 -5.30
N GLY A 141 -14.44 -13.67 -5.18
CA GLY A 141 -15.74 -14.31 -5.06
C GLY A 141 -16.59 -13.72 -3.95
N VAL A 142 -16.00 -13.44 -2.78
CA VAL A 142 -16.69 -12.75 -1.68
C VAL A 142 -17.21 -11.37 -2.11
N GLU A 143 -16.39 -10.57 -2.80
CA GLU A 143 -16.78 -9.24 -3.30
C GLU A 143 -17.92 -9.33 -4.33
N ILE A 144 -17.85 -10.30 -5.24
CA ILE A 144 -18.88 -10.59 -6.24
C ILE A 144 -20.20 -10.97 -5.56
N LEU A 145 -20.16 -11.93 -4.63
CA LEU A 145 -21.34 -12.37 -3.87
C LEU A 145 -21.97 -11.21 -3.09
N GLN A 146 -21.17 -10.37 -2.43
CA GLN A 146 -21.67 -9.18 -1.74
C GLN A 146 -22.32 -8.18 -2.69
N ARG A 147 -21.76 -7.98 -3.89
CA ARG A 147 -22.31 -7.07 -4.90
C ARG A 147 -23.65 -7.56 -5.45
N LEU A 148 -23.79 -8.87 -5.59
CA LEU A 148 -25.04 -9.57 -5.95
C LEU A 148 -25.99 -9.79 -4.76
N ARG A 149 -25.66 -9.25 -3.58
CA ARG A 149 -26.44 -9.36 -2.33
C ARG A 149 -26.65 -10.80 -1.82
N ARG A 150 -25.78 -11.74 -2.21
CA ARG A 150 -25.75 -13.14 -1.75
C ARG A 150 -24.91 -13.25 -0.47
N TYR A 151 -25.39 -12.65 0.61
CA TYR A 151 -24.59 -12.44 1.83
C TYR A 151 -24.35 -13.72 2.64
N GLU A 152 -25.28 -14.67 2.60
CA GLU A 152 -25.16 -15.99 3.22
C GLU A 152 -23.98 -16.75 2.62
N GLU A 153 -23.92 -16.84 1.30
CA GLU A 153 -22.81 -17.48 0.57
C GLU A 153 -21.49 -16.73 0.74
N ALA A 154 -21.53 -15.39 0.80
CA ALA A 154 -20.34 -14.61 1.09
C ALA A 154 -19.78 -14.91 2.50
N VAL A 155 -20.65 -15.16 3.49
CA VAL A 155 -20.25 -15.56 4.85
C VAL A 155 -19.67 -16.97 4.87
N GLU A 156 -20.27 -17.91 4.14
CA GLU A 156 -19.73 -19.27 3.99
C GLU A 156 -18.34 -19.26 3.36
N GLU A 157 -18.14 -18.48 2.30
CA GLU A 157 -16.85 -18.35 1.64
C GLU A 157 -15.80 -17.70 2.56
N LEU A 158 -16.18 -16.64 3.28
CA LEU A 158 -15.29 -16.00 4.27
C LEU A 158 -14.87 -16.98 5.37
N ARG A 159 -15.79 -17.82 5.86
CA ARG A 159 -15.46 -18.87 6.85
C ARG A 159 -14.50 -19.90 6.28
N SER A 160 -14.69 -20.31 5.03
CA SER A 160 -13.78 -21.22 4.33
C SER A 160 -12.37 -20.63 4.24
N LEU A 161 -12.26 -19.38 3.78
CA LEU A 161 -10.99 -18.64 3.68
C LEU A 161 -10.28 -18.48 5.03
N LEU A 162 -11.03 -18.23 6.10
CA LEU A 162 -10.49 -18.04 7.45
C LEU A 162 -10.08 -19.35 8.14
N LYS A 163 -10.65 -20.50 7.73
CA LYS A 163 -10.33 -21.83 8.26
C LYS A 163 -8.90 -22.27 7.92
N GLN A 164 -8.43 -21.96 6.71
CA GLN A 164 -7.06 -22.25 6.28
C GLN A 164 -6.08 -21.16 6.74
N ARG A 165 -4.79 -21.50 6.88
CA ARG A 165 -3.71 -20.57 7.27
C ARG A 165 -2.52 -20.56 6.29
N VAL A 166 -2.65 -21.26 5.17
CA VAL A 166 -1.57 -21.50 4.21
C VAL A 166 -1.45 -20.34 3.23
N TYR A 167 -2.56 -19.87 2.68
CA TYR A 167 -2.59 -18.89 1.60
C TYR A 167 -3.14 -17.54 2.06
N CYS A 168 -2.56 -16.48 1.53
CA CYS A 168 -2.95 -15.09 1.75
C CYS A 168 -3.16 -14.71 3.24
N PRO A 169 -2.20 -15.01 4.14
CA PRO A 169 -2.34 -14.65 5.56
C PRO A 169 -2.57 -13.14 5.78
N ASP A 170 -2.00 -12.28 4.93
CA ASP A 170 -2.19 -10.83 5.00
C ASP A 170 -3.63 -10.36 4.72
N SER A 171 -4.43 -11.19 4.06
CA SER A 171 -5.82 -10.88 3.74
C SER A 171 -6.77 -11.18 4.91
N ARG A 172 -6.32 -11.89 5.94
CA ARG A 172 -7.17 -12.34 7.06
C ARG A 172 -7.83 -11.19 7.80
N GLY A 173 -7.15 -10.07 7.98
CA GLY A 173 -7.75 -8.88 8.61
C GLY A 173 -8.94 -8.33 7.82
N ARG A 174 -8.83 -8.30 6.48
CA ARG A 174 -9.94 -7.93 5.59
C ARG A 174 -11.07 -8.95 5.67
N TRP A 175 -10.76 -10.25 5.67
CA TRP A 175 -11.76 -11.30 5.75
C TRP A 175 -12.55 -11.26 7.07
N TRP A 176 -11.87 -11.10 8.22
CA TRP A 176 -12.54 -10.95 9.51
C TRP A 176 -13.42 -9.70 9.56
N ASP A 177 -12.94 -8.55 9.09
CA ASP A 177 -13.76 -7.33 9.07
C ASP A 177 -14.99 -7.48 8.15
N ARG A 178 -14.83 -8.08 6.97
CA ARG A 178 -15.97 -8.34 6.06
C ARG A 178 -16.94 -9.37 6.64
N LEU A 179 -16.46 -10.40 7.34
CA LEU A 179 -17.31 -11.39 8.00
C LEU A 179 -18.15 -10.73 9.10
N ALA A 180 -17.51 -9.96 9.98
CA ALA A 180 -18.20 -9.22 11.03
C ALA A 180 -19.19 -8.19 10.45
N LEU A 181 -18.85 -7.53 9.35
CA LEU A 181 -19.74 -6.61 8.64
C LEU A 181 -20.97 -7.35 8.09
N ASN A 182 -20.79 -8.45 7.36
CA ASN A 182 -21.89 -9.19 6.74
C ASN A 182 -22.86 -9.73 7.80
N LEU A 183 -22.33 -10.38 8.84
CA LEU A 183 -23.13 -10.91 9.95
C LEU A 183 -23.92 -9.81 10.65
N HIS A 184 -23.29 -8.67 10.95
CA HIS A 184 -23.96 -7.58 11.66
C HIS A 184 -24.95 -6.81 10.78
N GLN A 185 -24.50 -6.29 9.63
CA GLN A 185 -25.28 -5.32 8.86
C GLN A 185 -26.25 -5.97 7.88
N HIS A 186 -25.89 -7.09 7.26
CA HIS A 186 -26.67 -7.70 6.20
C HIS A 186 -27.55 -8.84 6.72
N LEU A 187 -26.96 -9.81 7.42
CA LEU A 187 -27.70 -10.98 7.95
C LEU A 187 -28.40 -10.73 9.29
N LYS A 188 -28.09 -9.60 9.95
CA LYS A 188 -28.67 -9.21 11.26
C LYS A 188 -28.47 -10.26 12.35
N GLU A 189 -27.30 -10.89 12.37
CA GLU A 189 -26.88 -11.91 13.34
C GLU A 189 -25.83 -11.36 14.33
N PRO A 190 -26.22 -10.50 15.29
CA PRO A 190 -25.27 -9.81 16.18
C PRO A 190 -24.44 -10.75 17.05
N GLN A 191 -24.99 -11.89 17.50
CA GLN A 191 -24.24 -12.86 18.29
C GLN A 191 -23.05 -13.45 17.50
N GLN A 192 -23.29 -13.83 16.25
CA GLN A 192 -22.25 -14.37 15.38
C GLN A 192 -21.23 -13.29 15.00
N ALA A 193 -21.68 -12.05 14.77
CA ALA A 193 -20.80 -10.92 14.53
C ALA A 193 -19.86 -10.65 15.73
N ILE A 194 -20.36 -10.75 16.97
CA ILE A 194 -19.53 -10.59 18.18
C ILE A 194 -18.47 -11.69 18.26
N CYS A 195 -18.83 -12.94 17.98
CA CYS A 195 -17.86 -14.04 17.91
C CYS A 195 -16.80 -13.77 16.83
N ALA A 196 -17.20 -13.36 15.63
CA ALA A 196 -16.26 -13.03 14.55
C ALA A 196 -15.32 -11.87 14.92
N ILE A 197 -15.81 -10.84 15.62
CA ILE A 197 -14.98 -9.75 16.13
C ILE A 197 -13.97 -10.25 17.15
N ARG A 198 -14.41 -11.04 18.14
CA ARG A 198 -13.53 -11.62 19.16
C ARG A 198 -12.41 -12.44 18.55
N ASP A 199 -12.77 -13.33 17.62
CA ASP A 199 -11.85 -14.27 17.01
C ASP A 199 -10.89 -13.51 16.08
N GLY A 200 -11.37 -12.51 15.33
CA GLY A 200 -10.53 -11.63 14.52
C GLY A 200 -9.58 -10.73 15.32
N LEU A 201 -9.98 -10.25 16.51
CA LEU A 201 -9.09 -9.52 17.42
C LEU A 201 -8.02 -10.42 18.04
N SER A 202 -8.32 -11.71 18.21
CA SER A 202 -7.42 -12.72 18.77
C SER A 202 -6.50 -13.36 17.72
N ASP A 203 -6.80 -13.20 16.44
CA ASP A 203 -6.01 -13.74 15.34
C ASP A 203 -4.67 -12.96 15.20
N PRO A 204 -3.51 -13.63 15.37
CA PRO A 204 -2.21 -12.96 15.34
C PRO A 204 -1.87 -12.38 13.96
N LEU A 205 -2.48 -12.90 12.89
CA LEU A 205 -2.24 -12.45 11.51
C LEU A 205 -3.06 -11.20 11.15
N VAL A 206 -3.98 -10.77 12.02
CA VAL A 206 -4.76 -9.54 11.84
C VAL A 206 -3.95 -8.35 12.33
N ARG A 207 -3.61 -7.45 11.39
CA ARG A 207 -2.82 -6.24 11.66
C ARG A 207 -3.65 -5.12 12.25
N THR A 208 -2.95 -4.14 12.83
CA THR A 208 -3.50 -3.07 13.67
C THR A 208 -4.66 -2.32 13.01
N GLY A 209 -4.58 -2.00 11.71
CA GLY A 209 -5.66 -1.31 10.99
C GLY A 209 -7.00 -2.05 11.01
N HIS A 210 -6.98 -3.36 10.76
CA HIS A 210 -8.18 -4.19 10.81
C HIS A 210 -8.60 -4.50 12.25
N LYS A 211 -7.67 -4.64 13.20
CA LYS A 211 -7.98 -4.73 14.64
C LYS A 211 -8.76 -3.50 15.12
N LEU A 212 -8.32 -2.31 14.75
CA LEU A 212 -9.03 -1.07 15.09
C LEU A 212 -10.42 -1.03 14.46
N SER A 213 -10.55 -1.47 13.19
CA SER A 213 -11.85 -1.51 12.51
C SER A 213 -12.84 -2.46 13.20
N LEU A 214 -12.39 -3.65 13.57
CA LEU A 214 -13.16 -4.63 14.34
C LEU A 214 -13.56 -4.07 15.72
N HIS A 215 -12.61 -3.44 16.42
CA HIS A 215 -12.85 -2.82 17.72
C HIS A 215 -13.90 -1.68 17.61
N GLN A 216 -13.77 -0.78 16.65
CA GLN A 216 -14.74 0.30 16.43
C GLN A 216 -16.13 -0.23 16.03
N ARG A 217 -16.20 -1.36 15.32
CA ARG A 217 -17.48 -2.04 15.06
C ARG A 217 -18.12 -2.54 16.35
N ALA A 218 -17.35 -3.11 17.27
CA ALA A 218 -17.85 -3.51 18.59
C ALA A 218 -18.38 -2.32 19.39
N LEU A 219 -17.68 -1.19 19.37
CA LEU A 219 -18.14 0.04 20.03
C LEU A 219 -19.48 0.53 19.46
N ARG A 220 -19.61 0.62 18.12
CA ARG A 220 -20.88 0.97 17.46
C ARG A 220 -22.00 0.00 17.80
N MET A 221 -21.71 -1.30 17.88
CA MET A 221 -22.68 -2.31 18.32
C MET A 221 -23.11 -2.09 19.77
N LYS A 222 -22.19 -1.74 20.67
CA LYS A 222 -22.50 -1.52 22.10
C LYS A 222 -23.47 -0.36 22.32
N GLU A 223 -23.39 0.66 21.47
CA GLU A 223 -24.24 1.85 21.48
C GLU A 223 -25.59 1.62 20.79
N ALA A 224 -25.65 0.72 19.81
CA ALA A 224 -26.86 0.43 19.05
C ALA A 224 -27.99 -0.15 19.92
N ALA A 225 -29.21 0.40 19.78
CA ALA A 225 -30.38 -0.03 20.54
C ALA A 225 -30.69 -1.54 20.36
N GLY A 226 -30.52 -2.08 19.16
CA GLY A 226 -30.73 -3.50 18.86
C GLY A 226 -29.74 -4.46 19.52
N CYS A 227 -28.65 -3.96 20.10
CA CYS A 227 -27.60 -4.76 20.71
C CYS A 227 -27.51 -4.61 22.25
N ARG A 228 -28.51 -4.00 22.89
CA ARG A 228 -28.55 -3.80 24.36
C ARG A 228 -28.32 -5.09 25.15
N LYS A 229 -28.88 -6.22 24.71
CA LYS A 229 -28.72 -7.55 25.33
C LYS A 229 -27.30 -8.10 25.27
N TYR A 230 -26.44 -7.59 24.38
CA TYR A 230 -25.07 -8.07 24.18
C TYR A 230 -24.00 -7.16 24.81
N ARG A 231 -24.39 -6.12 25.55
CA ARG A 231 -23.46 -5.12 26.09
C ARG A 231 -22.36 -5.70 26.99
N LEU A 232 -22.66 -6.76 27.75
CA LEU A 232 -21.65 -7.45 28.58
C LEU A 232 -20.61 -8.13 27.70
N GLN A 233 -21.04 -8.97 26.75
CA GLN A 233 -20.15 -9.65 25.81
C GLN A 233 -19.28 -8.67 25.00
N LEU A 234 -19.86 -7.53 24.59
CA LEU A 234 -19.13 -6.47 23.88
C LEU A 234 -18.12 -5.73 24.76
N ARG A 235 -18.32 -5.68 26.09
CA ARG A 235 -17.39 -5.07 27.04
C ARG A 235 -16.16 -5.96 27.28
N ASP A 236 -16.34 -7.27 27.20
CA ASP A 236 -15.29 -8.26 27.48
C ASP A 236 -14.36 -8.50 26.27
N LEU A 237 -14.60 -7.82 25.15
CA LEU A 237 -13.75 -7.91 23.96
C LEU A 237 -12.40 -7.19 24.16
N PRO A 238 -11.32 -7.67 23.51
CA PRO A 238 -10.04 -6.97 23.49
C PRO A 238 -10.18 -5.52 23.04
N THR A 239 -9.52 -4.62 23.75
CA THR A 239 -9.56 -3.17 23.46
C THR A 239 -8.33 -2.77 22.67
N VAL A 240 -8.53 -1.93 21.64
CA VAL A 240 -7.45 -1.30 20.88
C VAL A 240 -7.48 0.18 21.22
N GLN A 241 -6.44 0.66 21.92
CA GLN A 241 -6.31 2.07 22.26
C GLN A 241 -5.51 2.79 21.18
N VAL A 242 -6.03 3.94 20.74
CA VAL A 242 -5.39 4.85 19.81
C VAL A 242 -5.60 6.24 20.38
N GLN A 243 -4.53 6.99 20.61
CA GLN A 243 -4.62 8.35 21.12
C GLN A 243 -5.06 9.30 19.99
N ASP A 244 -5.87 10.29 20.35
CA ASP A 244 -6.26 11.35 19.42
C ASP A 244 -5.13 12.37 19.29
N VAL A 245 -5.02 12.99 18.12
CA VAL A 245 -3.97 13.98 17.83
C VAL A 245 -4.54 15.38 17.73
N ARG A 246 -3.65 16.38 17.66
CA ARG A 246 -4.07 17.76 17.50
C ARG A 246 -4.76 17.96 16.15
N HIS A 247 -5.91 18.62 16.17
CA HIS A 247 -6.64 19.02 14.98
C HIS A 247 -6.61 20.54 14.81
N VAL A 248 -6.34 21.00 13.59
CA VAL A 248 -6.44 22.41 13.19
C VAL A 248 -7.35 22.55 11.99
N THR A 249 -7.90 23.75 11.81
CA THR A 249 -8.79 24.05 10.67
C THR A 249 -8.32 25.29 9.95
N ILE A 250 -8.12 25.18 8.65
CA ILE A 250 -7.81 26.31 7.77
C ILE A 250 -8.96 26.56 6.78
N ARG A 251 -8.98 27.76 6.22
CA ARG A 251 -9.96 28.17 5.21
C ARG A 251 -9.28 28.23 3.85
N GLY A 252 -9.92 27.65 2.84
CA GLY A 252 -9.49 27.71 1.44
C GLY A 252 -10.64 28.12 0.54
N GLN A 253 -10.38 29.04 -0.39
CA GLN A 253 -11.37 29.41 -1.40
C GLN A 253 -11.48 28.28 -2.43
N LEU A 254 -12.65 27.68 -2.56
CA LEU A 254 -12.87 26.55 -3.46
C LEU A 254 -12.91 27.02 -4.92
N PHE A 255 -12.18 26.34 -5.79
CA PHE A 255 -12.30 26.53 -7.24
C PHE A 255 -13.51 25.73 -7.76
N PRO A 256 -14.55 26.38 -8.31
CA PRO A 256 -15.71 25.69 -8.83
C PRO A 256 -15.33 24.88 -10.07
N HIS A 257 -15.56 23.56 -10.03
CA HIS A 257 -15.45 22.68 -11.20
C HIS A 257 -16.84 22.29 -11.66
N GLU A 258 -17.14 22.49 -12.94
CA GLU A 258 -18.35 21.94 -13.57
C GLU A 258 -18.23 20.41 -13.59
N GLY A 259 -19.16 19.69 -12.93
CA GLY A 259 -19.22 18.22 -12.98
C GLY A 259 -19.06 17.45 -11.66
N GLY A 260 -18.93 18.12 -10.51
CA GLY A 260 -19.26 17.60 -9.17
C GLY A 260 -18.55 16.34 -8.62
N THR A 261 -17.64 15.72 -9.39
CA THR A 261 -17.07 14.39 -9.06
C THR A 261 -15.54 14.34 -9.04
N GLY A 262 -14.87 15.49 -9.21
CA GLY A 262 -13.40 15.61 -9.14
C GLY A 262 -12.87 15.91 -7.73
N LYS A 263 -11.56 15.67 -7.51
CA LYS A 263 -10.86 16.11 -6.29
C LYS A 263 -11.03 17.62 -6.10
N SER A 264 -11.31 18.05 -4.86
CA SER A 264 -11.46 19.48 -4.54
C SER A 264 -10.20 20.26 -4.88
N ARG A 265 -10.37 21.38 -5.59
CA ARG A 265 -9.30 22.31 -5.97
C ARG A 265 -9.52 23.65 -5.29
N PHE A 266 -8.45 24.34 -4.94
CA PHE A 266 -8.48 25.59 -4.19
C PHE A 266 -7.73 26.69 -4.92
N LEU A 267 -8.09 27.94 -4.64
CA LEU A 267 -7.43 29.13 -5.14
C LEU A 267 -6.40 29.63 -4.14
N LEU A 268 -5.16 29.81 -4.59
CA LEU A 268 -4.06 30.36 -3.81
C LEU A 268 -3.56 31.67 -4.47
N PRO A 269 -3.46 32.78 -3.74
CA PRO A 269 -2.80 33.98 -4.27
C PRO A 269 -1.34 33.65 -4.62
N ALA A 270 -0.91 33.97 -5.85
CA ALA A 270 0.47 33.77 -6.26
C ALA A 270 1.35 34.78 -5.52
N THR A 271 2.14 34.29 -4.57
CA THR A 271 3.28 35.04 -4.04
C THR A 271 4.50 34.68 -4.87
N LYS A 272 4.83 35.48 -5.89
CA LYS A 272 6.18 35.47 -6.44
C LYS A 272 7.06 36.32 -5.52
N GLU A 273 8.19 35.77 -5.10
CA GLU A 273 9.23 36.56 -4.45
C GLU A 273 9.69 37.66 -5.42
N GLY A 274 9.44 38.92 -5.08
CA GLY A 274 10.06 40.09 -5.73
C GLY A 274 9.25 40.89 -6.76
N GLU A 275 7.96 40.60 -7.02
CA GLU A 275 7.11 41.44 -7.88
C GLU A 275 5.81 41.85 -7.17
N GLU A 276 5.62 43.16 -6.96
CA GLU A 276 4.44 43.78 -6.33
C GLU A 276 3.17 43.77 -7.22
N ASP A 277 3.15 43.05 -8.35
CA ASP A 277 1.98 42.97 -9.23
C ASP A 277 1.05 41.82 -8.82
N ALA A 278 0.35 42.06 -7.71
CA ALA A 278 -0.47 41.10 -6.99
C ALA A 278 -1.88 40.94 -7.59
N ARG A 279 -2.06 40.10 -8.62
CA ARG A 279 -3.39 39.52 -8.99
C ARG A 279 -3.39 38.09 -9.54
N ALA A 280 -2.24 37.44 -9.74
CA ALA A 280 -2.24 36.06 -10.22
C ALA A 280 -2.78 35.13 -9.12
N THR A 281 -3.80 34.34 -9.44
CA THR A 281 -4.32 33.28 -8.56
C THR A 281 -3.99 31.93 -9.19
N VAL A 282 -3.38 31.03 -8.43
CA VAL A 282 -3.06 29.67 -8.89
C VAL A 282 -4.10 28.69 -8.36
N ILE A 283 -4.54 27.77 -9.21
CA ILE A 283 -5.38 26.65 -8.82
C ILE A 283 -4.46 25.56 -8.25
N CYS A 284 -4.71 25.14 -7.03
CA CYS A 284 -3.91 24.18 -6.30
C CYS A 284 -4.76 23.04 -5.70
N SER A 285 -4.08 22.00 -5.26
CA SER A 285 -4.60 20.90 -4.45
C SER A 285 -4.83 21.33 -2.99
N VAL A 286 -5.48 20.47 -2.20
CA VAL A 286 -5.70 20.75 -0.77
C VAL A 286 -4.38 20.71 0.00
N GLU A 287 -3.47 19.84 -0.41
CA GLU A 287 -2.16 19.64 0.19
C GLU A 287 -1.22 20.83 -0.08
N GLU A 288 -1.25 21.39 -1.30
CA GLU A 288 -0.51 22.61 -1.64
C GLU A 288 -1.01 23.85 -0.86
N LEU A 289 -2.33 23.95 -0.64
CA LEU A 289 -2.90 24.99 0.22
C LEU A 289 -2.38 24.87 1.67
N CYS A 290 -2.35 23.66 2.21
CA CYS A 290 -1.79 23.38 3.53
C CYS A 290 -0.29 23.70 3.59
N LEU A 291 0.51 23.31 2.59
CA LEU A 291 1.93 23.68 2.50
C LEU A 291 2.13 25.20 2.53
N ALA A 292 1.34 25.96 1.77
CA ALA A 292 1.39 27.42 1.79
C ALA A 292 1.02 28.01 3.17
N HIS A 293 0.11 27.37 3.90
CA HIS A 293 -0.23 27.76 5.26
C HIS A 293 0.94 27.54 6.23
N TYR A 294 1.58 26.37 6.22
CA TYR A 294 2.71 26.08 7.10
C TYR A 294 3.95 26.92 6.77
N ARG A 295 4.17 27.29 5.50
CA ARG A 295 5.21 28.28 5.14
C ARG A 295 5.01 29.60 5.87
N LYS A 296 3.77 30.09 5.97
CA LYS A 296 3.44 31.31 6.72
C LYS A 296 3.61 31.17 8.24
N GLN A 297 3.60 29.94 8.76
CA GLN A 297 3.89 29.65 10.16
C GLN A 297 5.39 29.50 10.45
N GLY A 298 6.26 29.69 9.45
CA GLY A 298 7.71 29.63 9.61
C GLY A 298 8.34 28.30 9.20
N PHE A 299 7.60 27.34 8.63
CA PHE A 299 8.21 26.13 8.04
C PHE A 299 8.68 26.42 6.60
N ASP A 300 9.96 26.77 6.42
CA ASP A 300 10.51 27.15 5.12
C ASP A 300 10.57 26.00 4.10
N GLN A 301 10.58 24.75 4.58
CA GLN A 301 10.54 23.55 3.74
C GLN A 301 9.28 22.71 3.97
N GLY A 302 8.89 21.97 2.93
CA GLY A 302 7.81 21.00 3.03
C GLY A 302 7.65 20.11 1.80
N ILE A 303 7.26 18.86 2.03
CA ILE A 303 7.04 17.84 0.99
C ILE A 303 5.64 17.25 1.17
N HIS A 304 4.88 17.22 0.07
CA HIS A 304 3.72 16.34 -0.07
C HIS A 304 4.20 15.04 -0.71
N GLY A 305 4.30 13.98 0.09
CA GLY A 305 4.86 12.71 -0.37
C GLY A 305 4.26 11.46 0.27
N GLU A 306 3.32 11.62 1.19
CA GLU A 306 2.66 10.51 1.87
C GLU A 306 3.69 9.49 2.42
N GLY A 307 3.38 8.19 2.30
CA GLY A 307 4.31 7.12 2.69
C GLY A 307 5.59 7.02 1.86
N SER A 308 5.67 7.64 0.68
CA SER A 308 6.85 7.52 -0.19
C SER A 308 8.06 8.30 0.32
N THR A 309 7.84 9.39 1.07
CA THR A 309 8.91 10.14 1.75
C THR A 309 9.64 9.21 2.73
N PHE A 310 8.90 8.57 3.63
CA PHE A 310 9.48 7.67 4.63
C PHE A 310 9.99 6.36 4.02
N SER A 311 9.36 5.84 2.96
CA SER A 311 9.86 4.66 2.25
C SER A 311 11.22 4.92 1.60
N THR A 312 11.40 6.12 1.02
CA THR A 312 12.68 6.54 0.43
C THR A 312 13.75 6.68 1.51
N LEU A 313 13.44 7.35 2.62
CA LEU A 313 14.38 7.50 3.74
C LEU A 313 14.74 6.14 4.36
N PHE A 314 13.75 5.27 4.58
CA PHE A 314 13.95 3.91 5.08
C PHE A 314 14.93 3.15 4.18
N ALA A 315 14.71 3.19 2.87
CA ALA A 315 15.54 2.45 1.92
C ALA A 315 16.96 3.00 1.82
N LEU A 316 17.14 4.33 1.78
CA LEU A 316 18.49 4.92 1.74
C LEU A 316 19.25 4.67 3.05
N LEU A 317 18.60 4.80 4.20
CA LEU A 317 19.22 4.58 5.52
C LEU A 317 19.45 3.09 5.85
N THR A 318 18.92 2.15 5.05
CA THR A 318 19.04 0.71 5.27
C THR A 318 19.42 -0.08 4.01
N TRP A 319 19.95 0.59 2.98
CA TRP A 319 20.15 0.02 1.65
C TRP A 319 20.96 -1.27 1.67
N ASP A 320 22.10 -1.24 2.37
CA ASP A 320 22.99 -2.38 2.55
C ASP A 320 22.33 -3.55 3.30
N VAL A 321 21.39 -3.27 4.21
CA VAL A 321 20.61 -4.31 4.92
C VAL A 321 19.52 -4.89 4.01
N ILE A 322 18.84 -4.07 3.22
CA ILE A 322 17.80 -4.51 2.27
C ILE A 322 18.40 -5.48 1.24
N PHE A 323 19.55 -5.10 0.67
CA PHE A 323 20.24 -5.84 -0.39
C PHE A 323 21.36 -6.76 0.10
N MET A 324 21.39 -7.07 1.41
CA MET A 324 22.44 -7.92 1.98
C MET A 324 22.44 -9.34 1.39
N CYS A 325 23.62 -9.95 1.37
CA CYS A 325 23.80 -11.34 0.97
C CYS A 325 23.49 -12.31 2.13
N GLY A 326 23.51 -13.62 1.85
CA GLY A 326 23.35 -14.67 2.86
C GLY A 326 21.91 -15.08 3.16
N ILE A 327 20.93 -14.46 2.51
CA ILE A 327 19.51 -14.81 2.65
C ILE A 327 19.08 -15.57 1.39
N PRO A 328 18.78 -16.88 1.48
CA PRO A 328 18.44 -17.67 0.30
C PRO A 328 17.08 -17.25 -0.27
N ASP A 329 16.95 -17.42 -1.58
CA ASP A 329 15.72 -17.29 -2.36
C ASP A 329 15.09 -15.89 -2.47
N VAL A 330 15.54 -14.88 -1.72
CA VAL A 330 14.97 -13.52 -1.77
C VAL A 330 15.40 -12.74 -3.01
N PHE A 331 16.56 -13.06 -3.59
CA PHE A 331 17.00 -12.59 -4.91
C PHE A 331 17.18 -13.77 -5.84
N ARG A 332 16.31 -13.87 -6.85
CA ARG A 332 16.27 -14.95 -7.82
C ARG A 332 16.74 -14.50 -9.19
N ASN A 333 16.70 -13.23 -9.57
CA ASN A 333 17.27 -12.79 -10.85
C ASN A 333 17.91 -11.39 -10.69
N PRO A 334 18.73 -10.95 -11.67
CA PRO A 334 19.42 -9.65 -11.61
C PRO A 334 18.55 -8.40 -11.87
N TYR A 335 17.23 -8.57 -11.99
CA TYR A 335 16.28 -7.51 -12.37
C TYR A 335 15.25 -7.23 -11.27
N GLN A 336 15.61 -7.50 -10.03
CA GLN A 336 14.81 -7.23 -8.85
C GLN A 336 15.02 -5.82 -8.31
N THR A 337 13.91 -5.13 -8.06
CA THR A 337 13.88 -3.81 -7.42
C THR A 337 13.84 -3.89 -5.89
N CYS A 338 13.58 -5.08 -5.34
CA CYS A 338 13.56 -5.37 -3.91
C CYS A 338 13.69 -6.88 -3.65
N PRO A 339 14.04 -7.30 -2.43
CA PRO A 339 14.01 -8.72 -2.06
C PRO A 339 12.56 -9.23 -2.01
N LEU A 340 12.35 -10.48 -2.43
CA LEU A 340 11.00 -11.08 -2.51
C LEU A 340 10.27 -11.15 -1.16
N ASP A 341 11.02 -11.20 -0.05
CA ASP A 341 10.44 -11.26 1.28
C ASP A 341 9.99 -9.90 1.84
N LEU A 342 10.29 -8.77 1.18
CA LEU A 342 10.03 -7.39 1.67
C LEU A 342 8.63 -7.17 2.25
N HIS A 343 7.61 -7.76 1.62
CA HIS A 343 6.22 -7.59 2.01
C HIS A 343 5.70 -8.65 2.99
N THR A 344 6.60 -9.37 3.66
CA THR A 344 6.30 -10.49 4.54
C THR A 344 7.07 -10.36 5.85
N ASP A 345 6.58 -11.03 6.92
CA ASP A 345 7.27 -11.02 8.22
C ASP A 345 8.68 -11.61 8.15
N CYS A 346 8.96 -12.47 7.15
CA CYS A 346 10.28 -13.04 6.93
C CYS A 346 11.35 -11.96 6.66
N PHE A 347 10.98 -10.80 6.09
CA PHE A 347 11.93 -9.73 5.79
C PHE A 347 12.72 -9.28 7.02
N TYR A 348 12.00 -9.01 8.11
CA TYR A 348 12.59 -8.64 9.39
C TYR A 348 13.29 -9.82 10.05
N GLU A 349 12.62 -10.98 10.15
CA GLU A 349 13.18 -12.14 10.85
C GLU A 349 14.51 -12.62 10.24
N ASN A 350 14.62 -12.61 8.91
CA ASN A 350 15.86 -12.97 8.21
C ASN A 350 17.00 -11.96 8.39
N ARG A 351 16.70 -10.73 8.83
CA ARG A 351 17.63 -9.59 8.94
C ARG A 351 17.65 -8.97 10.34
N LYS A 352 17.15 -9.69 11.34
CA LYS A 352 16.79 -9.13 12.65
C LYS A 352 17.97 -8.44 13.33
N ASP A 353 19.13 -9.08 13.34
CA ASP A 353 20.33 -8.56 13.98
C ASP A 353 20.90 -7.35 13.22
N ALA A 354 20.89 -7.39 11.88
CA ALA A 354 21.33 -6.28 11.04
C ALA A 354 20.43 -5.04 11.23
N PHE A 355 19.11 -5.23 11.26
CA PHE A 355 18.18 -4.16 11.57
C PHE A 355 18.33 -3.64 13.00
N ALA A 356 18.49 -4.52 13.99
CA ALA A 356 18.69 -4.11 15.37
C ALA A 356 19.95 -3.23 15.53
N SER A 357 21.06 -3.65 14.90
CA SER A 357 22.30 -2.86 14.87
C SER A 357 22.09 -1.52 14.17
N ARG A 358 21.45 -1.49 13.00
CA ARG A 358 21.20 -0.25 12.25
C ARG A 358 20.31 0.71 13.03
N VAL A 359 19.26 0.22 13.68
CA VAL A 359 18.37 1.02 14.53
C VAL A 359 19.15 1.65 15.68
N GLN A 360 20.04 0.88 16.33
CA GLN A 360 20.88 1.43 17.40
C GLN A 360 21.82 2.53 16.88
N THR A 361 22.50 2.29 15.76
CA THR A 361 23.35 3.30 15.10
C THR A 361 22.57 4.57 14.80
N LEU A 362 21.35 4.46 14.26
CA LEU A 362 20.51 5.63 13.96
C LEU A 362 20.11 6.37 15.23
N ARG A 363 19.74 5.68 16.31
CA ARG A 363 19.35 6.31 17.58
C ARG A 363 20.48 7.11 18.24
N GLU A 364 21.72 6.67 18.07
CA GLU A 364 22.92 7.32 18.61
C GLU A 364 23.54 8.36 17.66
N ALA A 365 23.13 8.37 16.39
CA ALA A 365 23.70 9.24 15.37
C ALA A 365 23.36 10.73 15.61
N SER A 366 24.38 11.58 15.45
CA SER A 366 24.19 13.03 15.38
C SER A 366 23.50 13.43 14.07
N ALA A 367 22.94 14.64 14.01
CA ALA A 367 22.36 15.17 12.79
C ALA A 367 23.35 15.17 11.61
N GLU A 368 24.64 15.44 11.87
CA GLU A 368 25.68 15.44 10.85
C GLU A 368 25.98 14.01 10.36
N THR A 369 26.02 13.05 11.27
CA THR A 369 26.20 11.63 10.92
C THR A 369 25.05 11.14 10.05
N LEU A 370 23.80 11.51 10.36
CA LEU A 370 22.62 11.16 9.55
C LEU A 370 22.69 11.76 8.15
N ARG A 371 23.12 13.02 8.03
CA ARG A 371 23.32 13.70 6.73
C ARG A 371 24.39 13.00 5.91
N GLY A 372 25.50 12.60 6.55
CA GLY A 372 26.58 11.84 5.92
C GLY A 372 26.09 10.49 5.41
N MET A 373 25.47 9.68 6.28
CA MET A 373 24.92 8.37 5.91
C MET A 373 23.95 8.44 4.73
N LEU A 374 23.04 9.42 4.74
CA LEU A 374 22.08 9.62 3.65
C LEU A 374 22.79 10.06 2.36
N GLY A 375 23.76 10.97 2.45
CA GLY A 375 24.54 11.47 1.32
C GLY A 375 25.34 10.36 0.64
N ASP A 376 26.03 9.53 1.43
CA ASP A 376 26.82 8.40 0.93
C ASP A 376 25.94 7.38 0.20
N ALA A 377 24.78 7.05 0.79
CA ALA A 377 23.80 6.16 0.18
C ALA A 377 23.23 6.76 -1.12
N TRP A 378 22.90 8.05 -1.11
CA TRP A 378 22.41 8.74 -2.29
C TRP A 378 23.43 8.69 -3.43
N SER A 379 24.66 9.17 -3.20
CA SER A 379 25.70 9.24 -4.23
C SER A 379 26.08 7.86 -4.79
N SER A 380 26.00 6.80 -3.98
CA SER A 380 26.36 5.46 -4.41
C SER A 380 25.25 4.74 -5.20
N GLN A 381 24.00 5.12 -4.98
CA GLN A 381 22.83 4.35 -5.45
C GLN A 381 21.88 5.15 -6.35
N GLU A 382 22.10 6.45 -6.54
CA GLU A 382 21.25 7.34 -7.34
C GLU A 382 20.92 6.75 -8.71
N GLY A 383 19.64 6.82 -9.07
CA GLY A 383 19.12 6.31 -10.35
C GLY A 383 18.91 4.78 -10.41
N ARG A 384 19.32 4.01 -9.39
CA ARG A 384 19.03 2.57 -9.35
C ARG A 384 17.55 2.30 -9.08
N ALA A 385 17.01 1.31 -9.77
CA ALA A 385 15.60 0.90 -9.70
C ALA A 385 15.30 0.17 -8.39
N CYS A 386 14.85 0.89 -7.37
CA CYS A 386 14.43 0.33 -6.09
C CYS A 386 12.96 0.67 -5.83
N SER A 387 12.14 -0.32 -5.50
CA SER A 387 10.68 -0.13 -5.33
C SER A 387 10.31 0.75 -4.13
N LEU A 388 11.26 0.97 -3.22
CA LEU A 388 11.08 1.81 -2.04
C LEU A 388 11.57 3.25 -2.25
N VAL A 389 12.36 3.52 -3.29
CA VAL A 389 12.98 4.83 -3.52
C VAL A 389 12.32 5.53 -4.70
N SER A 390 11.81 6.72 -4.46
CA SER A 390 11.42 7.66 -5.51
C SER A 390 12.47 8.76 -5.59
N TRP A 391 13.41 8.66 -6.53
CA TRP A 391 14.52 9.61 -6.67
C TRP A 391 14.06 11.06 -6.89
N GLU A 392 12.89 11.24 -7.50
CA GLU A 392 12.26 12.56 -7.73
C GLU A 392 11.50 13.10 -6.51
N ARG A 393 11.40 12.34 -5.41
CA ARG A 393 10.65 12.76 -4.21
C ARG A 393 11.26 13.98 -3.53
N PHE A 394 12.58 14.06 -3.54
CA PHE A 394 13.33 15.20 -3.04
C PHE A 394 13.86 16.00 -4.23
N SER A 395 13.81 17.32 -4.14
CA SER A 395 14.34 18.19 -5.18
C SER A 395 15.88 18.10 -5.28
N SER A 396 16.53 17.72 -4.19
CA SER A 396 17.98 17.49 -4.13
C SER A 396 18.35 16.61 -2.94
N VAL A 397 19.55 16.04 -2.96
CA VAL A 397 20.13 15.35 -1.80
C VAL A 397 20.25 16.28 -0.59
N GLN A 398 20.52 17.57 -0.79
CA GLN A 398 20.59 18.56 0.29
C GLN A 398 19.23 18.73 0.99
N GLN A 399 18.12 18.68 0.24
CA GLN A 399 16.79 18.73 0.84
C GLN A 399 16.55 17.48 1.71
N ALA A 400 16.90 16.30 1.21
CA ALA A 400 16.77 15.04 1.94
C ALA A 400 17.65 15.03 3.22
N GLN A 401 18.88 15.53 3.11
CA GLN A 401 19.82 15.71 4.23
C GLN A 401 19.27 16.69 5.28
N SER A 402 18.68 17.80 4.84
CA SER A 402 18.07 18.78 5.76
C SER A 402 16.92 18.14 6.55
N LEU A 403 16.09 17.31 5.90
CA LEU A 403 14.98 16.63 6.54
C LEU A 403 15.45 15.61 7.58
N VAL A 404 16.39 14.71 7.24
CA VAL A 404 16.89 13.72 8.22
C VAL A 404 17.58 14.38 9.42
N GLY A 405 18.22 15.53 9.20
CA GLY A 405 18.78 16.36 10.26
C GLY A 405 17.73 16.88 11.24
N CYS A 406 16.55 17.28 10.75
CA CYS A 406 15.44 17.77 11.59
C CYS A 406 14.69 16.63 12.27
N LEU A 407 14.46 15.51 11.56
CA LEU A 407 13.76 14.35 12.12
C LEU A 407 14.51 13.73 13.31
N GLY A 408 15.84 13.70 13.24
CA GLY A 408 16.70 13.20 14.29
C GLY A 408 16.76 11.67 14.38
N GLY A 409 17.82 11.19 15.04
CA GLY A 409 18.19 9.78 15.05
C GLY A 409 17.19 8.87 15.78
N ALA A 410 16.68 9.33 16.93
CA ALA A 410 15.72 8.56 17.73
C ALA A 410 14.43 8.24 16.96
N PHE A 411 13.85 9.26 16.32
CA PHE A 411 12.64 9.12 15.51
C PHE A 411 12.89 8.25 14.27
N LEU A 412 13.97 8.50 13.52
CA LEU A 412 14.33 7.70 12.34
C LEU A 412 14.56 6.22 12.69
N GLY A 413 15.23 5.94 13.82
CA GLY A 413 15.40 4.57 14.31
C GLY A 413 14.07 3.88 14.62
N GLY A 414 13.10 4.61 15.20
CA GLY A 414 11.74 4.10 15.43
C GLY A 414 10.97 3.81 14.14
N ILE A 415 11.06 4.70 13.14
CA ILE A 415 10.47 4.49 11.82
C ILE A 415 11.08 3.28 11.14
N VAL A 416 12.40 3.16 11.13
CA VAL A 416 13.13 2.03 10.53
C VAL A 416 12.73 0.72 11.20
N GLU A 417 12.68 0.68 12.53
CA GLU A 417 12.27 -0.51 13.27
C GLU A 417 10.84 -0.95 12.89
N ARG A 418 9.91 0.00 12.81
CA ARG A 418 8.51 -0.26 12.50
C ARG A 418 8.33 -0.71 11.04
N MET A 419 8.94 -0.01 10.10
CA MET A 419 8.85 -0.31 8.67
C MET A 419 9.53 -1.64 8.33
N ALA A 420 10.65 -1.98 8.98
CA ALA A 420 11.29 -3.28 8.79
C ALA A 420 10.39 -4.43 9.25
N LYS A 421 9.75 -4.31 10.42
CA LYS A 421 8.87 -5.35 10.99
C LYS A 421 7.62 -5.64 10.17
N ASP A 422 7.04 -4.62 9.52
CA ASP A 422 5.79 -4.79 8.78
C ASP A 422 5.63 -3.80 7.61
N TYR A 423 6.56 -3.82 6.65
CA TYR A 423 6.57 -2.85 5.55
C TYR A 423 5.25 -2.82 4.76
N ARG A 424 4.67 -3.99 4.47
CA ARG A 424 3.42 -4.13 3.70
C ARG A 424 2.27 -3.33 4.29
N HIS A 425 2.11 -3.35 5.61
CA HIS A 425 1.01 -2.66 6.28
C HIS A 425 1.40 -1.25 6.74
N CYS A 426 2.69 -0.99 6.92
CA CYS A 426 3.26 0.31 7.28
C CYS A 426 3.33 1.29 6.10
N ARG A 427 3.56 0.83 4.85
CA ARG A 427 3.74 1.73 3.69
C ARG A 427 2.54 2.65 3.40
N GLY A 428 1.35 2.33 3.91
CA GLY A 428 0.13 3.12 3.70
C GLY A 428 -0.42 3.69 5.00
N GLY A 429 -0.91 4.93 4.95
CA GLY A 429 -1.50 5.66 6.07
C GLY A 429 -0.55 6.57 6.84
N LEU A 430 0.68 6.74 6.36
CA LEU A 430 1.56 7.82 6.81
C LEU A 430 1.00 9.19 6.40
N PRO A 431 1.28 10.27 7.16
CA PRO A 431 0.75 11.61 6.88
C PRO A 431 1.12 12.12 5.49
N ASP A 432 0.23 12.90 4.89
CA ASP A 432 0.41 13.48 3.55
C ASP A 432 1.66 14.37 3.47
N LEU A 433 1.86 15.21 4.48
CA LEU A 433 2.89 16.25 4.51
C LEU A 433 3.95 16.02 5.59
N VAL A 434 5.17 16.40 5.25
CA VAL A 434 6.24 16.67 6.20
C VAL A 434 6.68 18.10 5.97
N VAL A 435 6.61 18.95 6.99
CA VAL A 435 7.06 20.35 6.96
C VAL A 435 8.13 20.57 8.02
N TRP A 436 9.16 21.34 7.71
CA TRP A 436 10.26 21.59 8.66
C TRP A 436 10.87 22.97 8.49
N ASN A 437 11.47 23.47 9.57
CA ASN A 437 12.22 24.71 9.60
C ASN A 437 13.72 24.40 9.67
N THR A 438 14.47 24.91 8.70
CA THR A 438 15.91 24.63 8.56
C THR A 438 16.79 25.39 9.55
N SER A 439 16.26 26.47 10.14
CA SER A 439 16.99 27.35 11.08
C SER A 439 16.95 26.82 12.52
N ASP A 440 15.82 26.29 12.98
CA ASP A 440 15.65 25.77 14.34
C ASP A 440 15.54 24.24 14.44
N ASN A 441 15.59 23.54 13.29
CA ASN A 441 15.44 22.09 13.15
C ASN A 441 14.10 21.53 13.67
N SER A 442 13.06 22.36 13.77
CA SER A 442 11.71 21.88 14.08
C SER A 442 11.04 21.25 12.86
N TYR A 443 10.18 20.27 13.09
CA TYR A 443 9.39 19.63 12.04
C TYR A 443 8.00 19.26 12.53
N LYS A 444 7.08 19.07 11.59
CA LYS A 444 5.73 18.60 11.83
C LYS A 444 5.29 17.63 10.75
N LEU A 445 4.58 16.58 11.17
CA LEU A 445 3.96 15.59 10.29
C LEU A 445 2.46 15.88 10.23
N VAL A 446 1.95 16.17 9.03
CA VAL A 446 0.59 16.68 8.87
C VAL A 446 -0.22 15.81 7.92
N GLU A 447 -1.34 15.31 8.44
CA GLU A 447 -2.37 14.65 7.64
C GLU A 447 -3.42 15.68 7.21
N VAL A 448 -3.67 15.79 5.92
CA VAL A 448 -4.56 16.79 5.34
C VAL A 448 -5.93 16.18 5.10
N LYS A 449 -6.99 16.87 5.54
CA LYS A 449 -8.36 16.45 5.31
C LYS A 449 -9.15 17.53 4.59
N GLY A 450 -9.48 17.22 3.34
CA GLY A 450 -10.39 18.03 2.54
C GLY A 450 -11.83 18.01 3.08
N PRO A 451 -12.73 18.81 2.48
CA PRO A 451 -14.13 18.85 2.88
C PRO A 451 -14.77 17.46 2.80
N ASN A 452 -15.39 17.03 3.91
CA ASN A 452 -16.04 15.72 4.08
C ASN A 452 -15.12 14.50 4.14
N ASP A 453 -13.80 14.66 4.11
CA ASP A 453 -12.87 13.55 4.30
C ASP A 453 -12.70 13.21 5.80
N ARG A 454 -12.38 11.95 6.11
CA ARG A 454 -12.17 11.45 7.47
C ARG A 454 -10.92 10.58 7.53
N LEU A 455 -10.29 10.54 8.70
CA LEU A 455 -9.15 9.67 8.95
C LEU A 455 -9.52 8.19 8.77
N SER A 456 -8.78 7.49 7.92
CA SER A 456 -8.85 6.03 7.86
C SER A 456 -8.30 5.41 9.15
N HIS A 457 -8.66 4.16 9.43
CA HIS A 457 -8.13 3.43 10.59
C HIS A 457 -6.60 3.33 10.56
N LYS A 458 -5.99 3.18 9.37
CA LYS A 458 -4.53 3.13 9.23
C LYS A 458 -3.88 4.46 9.59
N GLN A 459 -4.47 5.58 9.16
CA GLN A 459 -3.99 6.92 9.49
C GLN A 459 -4.06 7.17 11.00
N GLN A 460 -5.18 6.83 11.66
CA GLN A 460 -5.32 6.98 13.11
C GLN A 460 -4.19 6.26 13.87
N ILE A 461 -3.89 5.02 13.48
CA ILE A 461 -2.80 4.25 14.09
C ILE A 461 -1.45 4.90 13.82
N TRP A 462 -1.20 5.34 12.59
CA TRP A 462 0.06 6.00 12.27
C TRP A 462 0.28 7.28 13.06
N LEU A 463 -0.75 8.12 13.19
CA LEU A 463 -0.66 9.38 13.93
C LEU A 463 -0.34 9.13 15.42
N ASP A 464 -1.02 8.19 16.06
CA ASP A 464 -0.75 7.75 17.44
C ASP A 464 0.68 7.22 17.61
N GLU A 465 1.20 6.50 16.61
CA GLU A 465 2.52 5.87 16.68
C GLU A 465 3.65 6.86 16.42
N LEU A 466 3.44 7.80 15.50
CA LEU A 466 4.36 8.92 15.27
C LEU A 466 4.45 9.81 16.52
N GLN A 467 3.32 10.04 17.20
CA GLN A 467 3.29 10.78 18.46
C GLN A 467 4.04 10.03 19.58
N LYS A 468 3.91 8.70 19.68
CA LYS A 468 4.70 7.88 20.62
C LYS A 468 6.20 7.90 20.35
N LEU A 469 6.59 8.11 19.09
CA LEU A 469 8.00 8.33 18.70
C LEU A 469 8.48 9.76 18.97
N GLY A 470 7.62 10.63 19.51
CA GLY A 470 7.96 12.00 19.90
C GLY A 470 7.86 13.03 18.77
N ALA A 471 7.26 12.69 17.63
CA ALA A 471 7.03 13.66 16.55
C ALA A 471 5.88 14.62 16.88
N ASP A 472 5.98 15.87 16.40
CA ASP A 472 4.84 16.78 16.35
C ASP A 472 3.93 16.38 15.19
N VAL A 473 2.71 15.93 15.53
CA VAL A 473 1.75 15.36 14.60
C VAL A 473 0.44 16.14 14.66
N GLU A 474 -0.11 16.47 13.50
CA GLU A 474 -1.31 17.29 13.40
C GLU A 474 -2.21 16.82 12.24
N VAL A 475 -3.52 17.00 12.39
CA VAL A 475 -4.48 16.82 11.31
C VAL A 475 -5.01 18.19 10.90
N CYS A 476 -4.76 18.58 9.65
CA CYS A 476 -5.16 19.85 9.09
C CYS A 476 -6.44 19.70 8.26
N HIS A 477 -7.55 20.18 8.80
CA HIS A 477 -8.84 20.21 8.12
C HIS A 477 -8.97 21.45 7.25
N VAL A 478 -9.35 21.28 5.99
CA VAL A 478 -9.62 22.39 5.07
C VAL A 478 -11.12 22.58 4.93
N THR A 479 -11.59 23.77 5.33
CA THR A 479 -12.97 24.22 5.11
C THR A 479 -13.04 25.09 3.86
N ALA A 480 -14.01 24.78 2.99
CA ALA A 480 -14.25 25.54 1.78
C ALA A 480 -14.98 26.85 2.11
N THR A 481 -14.45 27.98 1.68
CA THR A 481 -15.20 29.24 1.58
C THR A 481 -15.77 29.35 0.17
N GLY A 482 -17.06 29.68 0.08
CA GLY A 482 -17.76 29.78 -1.22
C GLY A 482 -17.32 31.03 -1.98
N ALA A 483 -17.09 30.89 -3.29
CA ALA A 483 -16.93 32.02 -4.21
C ALA A 483 -18.29 32.61 -4.63
N ARG A 484 -19.23 32.84 -3.70
CA ARG A 484 -20.36 33.73 -3.98
C ARG A 484 -19.81 35.14 -3.87
N GLY A 485 -19.52 35.71 -5.05
CA GLY A 485 -18.75 36.93 -5.20
C GLY A 485 -19.21 38.07 -4.29
N ASP A 486 -18.22 38.85 -3.86
CA ASP A 486 -18.39 40.29 -3.77
C ASP A 486 -19.05 40.73 -5.10
N ARG A 487 -20.36 40.98 -5.05
CA ARG A 487 -20.97 41.86 -6.06
C ARG A 487 -20.27 43.19 -5.85
N LEU A 488 -19.34 43.51 -6.76
CA LEU A 488 -18.94 44.88 -7.02
C LEU A 488 -20.24 45.67 -7.19
N GLU A 489 -20.55 46.52 -6.21
CA GLU A 489 -21.59 47.55 -6.32
C GLU A 489 -21.24 48.57 -7.40
#